data_AF-A0A1G6X2U0-F1
#
_entry.id   AF-A0A1G6X2U0-F1
#
_cell.length_a   1.000
_cell.length_b   1.000
_cell.length_c   1.000
_cell.angle_alpha   90.00
_cell.angle_beta   90.00
_cell.angle_gamma   90.00
#
_symmetry.space_group_name_H-M   'P 1'
#
loop_
_entity.id
_entity.type
_entity.pdbx_description
1 polymer ?
#
loop_
_entity_poly.entity_id
_entity_poly.type
_entity_poly.pdbx_seq_one_letter_code
_entity_poly.pdbx_strand_id
1 'polypeptide(L)' 'MTSFFKGIEDLFVNHLFWPLDQLRYMDSWWGANFFNWILFLIGSAAFIYWMLQLKKFDESGEENTKSVPTTWNYE' A
#
# COMPACT_ATOMS: atom_id res chain seq x y z
N MET A 1 -9.96 1.59 -38.49
CA MET A 1 -10.04 1.18 -37.07
C MET A 1 -8.89 0.26 -36.64
N THR A 2 -8.46 -0.72 -37.44
CA THR A 2 -7.38 -1.66 -37.08
C THR A 2 -6.06 -0.99 -36.66
N SER A 3 -5.64 0.08 -37.33
CA SER A 3 -4.41 0.80 -36.99
C SER A 3 -4.42 1.43 -35.61
N PHE A 4 -5.58 1.88 -35.12
CA PHE A 4 -5.73 2.43 -33.78
C PHE A 4 -5.47 1.36 -32.71
N PHE A 5 -6.09 0.18 -32.85
CA PHE A 5 -5.88 -0.93 -31.94
C PHE A 5 -4.44 -1.49 -32.00
N LYS A 6 -3.82 -1.53 -33.18
CA LYS A 6 -2.40 -1.90 -33.31
C LYS A 6 -1.47 -0.89 -32.62
N GLY A 7 -1.80 0.40 -32.65
CA GLY A 7 -1.06 1.42 -31.90
C GLY A 7 -1.16 1.22 -30.38
N ILE A 8 -2.34 0.81 -29.88
CA ILE A 8 -2.50 0.46 -28.47
C ILE A 8 -1.67 -0.79 -28.13
N GLU A 9 -1.76 -1.83 -28.95
CA GLU A 9 -0.97 -3.06 -28.77
C GLU A 9 0.53 -2.75 -28.69
N ASP A 10 1.05 -1.94 -29.61
CA ASP A 10 2.47 -1.57 -29.64
C ASP A 10 2.90 -0.75 -28.41
N LEU A 11 2.07 0.18 -27.96
CA LEU A 11 2.33 0.95 -26.74
C LEU A 11 2.38 0.05 -25.49
N PHE A 12 1.45 -0.88 -25.36
CA PHE A 12 1.38 -1.73 -24.18
C PHE A 12 2.40 -2.86 -24.21
N VAL A 13 2.49 -3.63 -25.29
CA VAL A 13 3.33 -4.82 -25.35
C VAL A 13 4.81 -4.45 -25.50
N ASN A 14 5.13 -3.56 -26.45
CA ASN A 14 6.52 -3.30 -26.81
C ASN A 14 7.17 -2.19 -25.97
N HIS A 15 6.38 -1.33 -25.31
CA HIS A 15 6.91 -0.23 -24.49
C HIS A 15 6.57 -0.37 -23.01
N LEU A 16 5.29 -0.31 -22.61
CA LEU A 16 4.90 -0.32 -21.19
C LEU A 16 5.19 -1.65 -20.49
N PHE A 17 4.95 -2.78 -21.17
CA PHE A 17 5.11 -4.12 -20.62
C PHE A 17 6.44 -4.76 -20.97
N TRP A 18 7.32 -4.07 -21.71
CA TRP A 18 8.66 -4.57 -22.00
C TRP A 18 9.42 -5.03 -20.74
N PRO A 19 9.42 -4.28 -19.62
CA PRO A 19 10.07 -4.73 -18.38
C PRO A 19 9.41 -5.98 -17.78
N LEU A 20 8.09 -6.12 -17.91
CA LEU A 20 7.35 -7.29 -17.41
C LEU A 20 7.68 -8.54 -18.22
N ASP A 21 7.88 -8.40 -19.53
CA ASP A 21 8.29 -9.52 -20.39
C ASP A 21 9.70 -10.00 -20.03
N GLN A 22 10.62 -9.10 -19.64
CA GLN A 22 11.94 -9.50 -19.14
C GLN A 22 11.86 -10.28 -17.82
N LEU A 23 10.97 -9.87 -16.91
CA LEU A 23 10.78 -10.55 -15.63
C LEU A 23 10.13 -11.93 -15.80
N ARG A 24 9.30 -12.12 -16.83
CA ARG A 24 8.65 -13.40 -17.13
C ARG A 24 9.64 -14.52 -17.41
N TYR A 25 10.76 -14.22 -18.06
CA TYR A 25 11.79 -15.20 -18.41
C TYR A 25 12.90 -15.30 -17.37
N MET A 26 12.71 -14.71 -16.19
CA MET A 26 13.73 -14.69 -15.15
C MET A 26 13.69 -15.96 -14.30
N ASP A 27 14.77 -16.74 -14.34
CA ASP A 27 14.90 -17.98 -13.54
C ASP A 27 15.06 -17.71 -12.04
N SER A 28 15.61 -16.54 -11.68
CA SER A 28 15.78 -16.16 -10.28
C SER A 28 14.42 -15.90 -9.64
N TRP A 29 14.07 -16.72 -8.64
CA TRP A 29 12.85 -16.54 -7.84
C TRP A 29 12.76 -15.13 -7.23
N TRP A 30 13.88 -14.58 -6.77
CA TRP A 30 13.94 -13.23 -6.19
C TRP A 30 13.62 -12.15 -7.23
N GLY A 31 14.19 -12.27 -8.42
CA GLY A 31 14.01 -11.29 -9.49
C GLY A 31 12.62 -11.38 -10.14
N ALA A 32 12.10 -12.59 -10.37
CA ALA A 32 10.74 -12.81 -10.88
C ALA A 32 9.66 -12.19 -9.96
N ASN A 33 9.95 -12.05 -8.67
CA ASN A 33 9.06 -11.45 -7.67
C ASN A 33 9.35 -9.97 -7.37
N PHE A 34 10.13 -9.27 -8.19
CA PHE A 34 10.56 -7.88 -7.93
C PHE A 34 9.42 -6.92 -7.58
N PHE A 35 8.30 -6.95 -8.32
CA PHE A 35 7.13 -6.11 -8.02
C PHE A 35 6.45 -6.47 -6.70
N ASN A 36 6.41 -7.75 -6.33
CA ASN A 36 5.86 -8.19 -5.05
C ASN A 36 6.69 -7.62 -3.89
N TRP A 37 8.01 -7.58 -4.02
CA TRP A 37 8.89 -6.94 -3.04
C TRP A 37 8.60 -5.45 -2.89
N ILE A 38 8.45 -4.72 -4.01
CA ILE A 38 8.13 -3.28 -3.97
C ILE A 38 6.79 -3.04 -3.27
N LEU A 39 5.74 -3.77 -3.67
CA LEU A 39 4.41 -3.62 -3.07
C LEU A 39 4.42 -3.96 -1.58
N PHE A 40 5.12 -5.03 -1.20
CA PHE A 40 5.29 -5.42 0.19
C PHE A 40 6.02 -4.35 1.02
N LEU A 41 7.08 -3.76 0.48
CA LEU A 41 7.83 -2.68 1.16
C LEU A 41 6.98 -1.42 1.34
N ILE A 42 6.24 -1.01 0.31
CA ILE A 42 5.34 0.14 0.38
C ILE A 42 4.24 -0.11 1.41
N GLY A 43 3.59 -1.28 1.35
CA GLY A 43 2.56 -1.67 2.30
C GLY A 43 3.07 -1.75 3.74
N SER A 44 4.27 -2.32 3.93
CA SER A 44 4.93 -2.41 5.23
C SER A 44 5.28 -1.03 5.79
N ALA A 45 5.81 -0.13 4.96
CA ALA A 45 6.13 1.23 5.38
C ALA A 45 4.88 2.01 5.78
N ALA A 46 3.80 1.91 5.00
CA ALA A 46 2.51 2.53 5.34
C ALA A 46 1.92 1.94 6.63
N PHE A 47 1.99 0.61 6.81
CA PHE A 47 1.54 -0.07 8.02
C PHE A 47 2.32 0.37 9.26
N ILE A 48 3.66 0.40 9.18
CA ILE A 48 4.53 0.87 10.28
C ILE A 48 4.21 2.33 10.62
N TYR A 49 4.07 3.19 9.61
CA TYR A 49 3.67 4.58 9.83
C TYR A 49 2.35 4.65 10.61
N TRP A 50 1.33 3.89 10.20
CA TRP A 50 0.03 3.89 10.87
C TRP A 50 0.10 3.38 12.31
N MET A 51 0.85 2.32 12.56
CA MET A 51 1.07 1.79 13.92
C MET A 51 1.76 2.82 14.83
N LEU A 52 2.72 3.58 14.30
CA LEU A 52 3.35 4.67 15.05
C LEU A 52 2.39 5.83 15.34
N GLN A 53 1.45 6.15 14.43
CA GLN A 53 0.42 7.16 14.69
C GLN A 53 -0.54 6.71 15.79
N LEU A 54 -0.97 5.45 15.78
CA LEU A 54 -1.82 4.89 16.84
C LEU A 54 -1.12 4.95 18.19
N LYS A 55 0.16 4.58 18.25
CA LYS A 55 0.94 4.67 19.49
C LYS A 55 1.05 6.11 20.00
N LYS A 56 1.28 7.09 19.10
CA LYS A 56 1.33 8.50 19.49
C LYS A 56 -0.01 9.01 20.04
N PHE A 57 -1.12 8.52 19.49
CA PHE A 57 -2.47 8.87 19.97
C PHE A 57 -2.75 8.26 21.36
N ASP A 58 -2.33 7.02 21.59
CA ASP A 58 -2.41 6.35 22.90
C ASP A 58 -1.58 7.10 23.97
N GLU A 59 -0.36 7.51 23.61
CA GLU A 59 0.55 8.25 24.51
C GLU A 59 0.17 9.73 24.72
N SER A 60 -0.65 10.34 23.85
CA SER A 60 -0.98 11.77 23.94
C SER A 60 -1.94 12.11 25.09
N GLY A 61 -2.56 11.11 25.72
CA GLY A 61 -3.55 11.34 26.78
C GLY A 61 -4.80 12.08 26.29
N GLU A 62 -4.97 12.23 24.97
CA GLU A 62 -6.15 12.81 24.33
C GLU A 62 -7.35 11.84 24.29
N GLU A 63 -7.22 10.66 24.91
CA GLU A 63 -8.35 9.89 25.44
C GLU A 63 -9.05 10.67 26.58
N ASN A 64 -9.57 11.84 26.25
CA ASN A 64 -10.66 12.45 26.99
C ASN A 64 -11.87 11.53 26.80
N THR A 65 -11.96 10.56 27.70
CA THR A 65 -13.14 9.82 28.13
C THR A 65 -14.21 10.79 28.67
N LYS A 66 -14.60 11.79 27.89
CA LYS A 66 -15.76 12.63 28.16
C LYS A 66 -17.01 11.86 27.78
N SER A 67 -17.32 10.82 28.55
CA SER A 67 -18.60 10.13 28.44
C SER A 67 -19.09 9.53 29.74
N VAL A 68 -18.71 10.06 30.92
CA VAL A 68 -19.54 9.85 32.12
C VAL A 68 -19.40 11.07 33.05
N PRO A 69 -20.46 11.88 33.27
CA PRO A 69 -20.52 12.67 34.49
C PRO A 69 -20.64 11.68 35.66
N THR A 70 -19.52 11.42 36.35
CA THR A 70 -19.42 10.47 37.48
C THR A 70 -20.00 11.00 38.79
N THR A 71 -20.93 11.95 38.72
CA THR A 71 -21.65 12.43 39.91
C THR A 71 -23.13 12.56 39.59
N TRP A 72 -23.83 11.42 39.51
CA TRP A 72 -25.20 11.41 40.01
C TRP A 72 -25.10 11.45 41.53
N ASN A 73 -24.96 12.66 42.07
CA ASN A 73 -25.11 12.90 43.50
C ASN A 73 -26.58 12.64 43.82
N TYR A 74 -26.88 11.44 44.33
CA TYR A 74 -28.09 11.26 45.11
C TYR A 74 -27.78 11.75 46.52
N GLU A 75 -28.69 12.60 47.00
CA GLU A 75 -28.69 13.34 48.28
C GLU A 75 -28.08 12.60 49.47
#